data_AF-A0A7Y1SPJ2-F1
#
_entry.id   AF-A0A7Y1SPJ2-F1
#
_cell.length_a   1.000
_cell.length_b   1.000
_cell.length_c   1.000
_cell.angle_alpha   90.00
_cell.angle_beta   90.00
_cell.angle_gamma   90.00
#
_symmetry.space_group_name_H-M   'P 1'
#
loop_
_entity.id
_entity.type
_entity.pdbx_description
1 polymer ?
#
loop_
_entity_poly.entity_id
_entity_poly.type
_entity_poly.pdbx_seq_one_letter_code
_entity_poly.pdbx_strand_id
1 'polypeptide(L)'
;AQAQSDWGIDTLYTFSTVQAGFSVYETYVAQGKAHALYGGLTDLKTMLVECFGAIQSLRSEEVAASVTHRVESTAAVGPGITEKIGYDIEKTLRMPTHGWTDRQIELLENFPDPVLSGVLGNRESATFSFMDEHAWLAAYLCFLDHFVPGDDDWEELLFRMWVLRVLNYTTARALRGYEHAQRYLRSMIAGYLRTAALER
;
A
#
# COMPACT_ATOMS: atom_id res chain seq x y z
N ALA A 1 23.06 -8.55 -19.13
CA ALA A 1 21.64 -8.70 -18.79
C ALA A 1 21.54 -8.54 -17.29
N GLN A 2 21.02 -7.42 -16.83
CA GLN A 2 20.80 -7.15 -15.41
C GLN A 2 19.64 -8.03 -14.96
N ALA A 3 19.78 -8.77 -13.86
CA ALA A 3 18.69 -9.57 -13.32
C ALA A 3 17.53 -8.61 -12.98
N GLN A 4 16.40 -8.79 -13.66
CA GLN A 4 15.18 -8.03 -13.41
C GLN A 4 14.72 -8.37 -11.99
N SER A 5 14.51 -7.36 -11.13
CA SER A 5 13.84 -7.58 -9.85
C SER A 5 12.42 -8.05 -10.10
N ASP A 6 11.96 -9.01 -9.30
CA ASP A 6 10.59 -9.52 -9.33
C ASP A 6 10.05 -9.48 -7.89
N TRP A 7 9.81 -8.27 -7.38
CA TRP A 7 9.18 -8.05 -6.08
C TRP A 7 7.71 -8.52 -6.06
N GLY A 8 7.10 -8.73 -7.24
CA GLY A 8 5.77 -9.31 -7.38
C GLY A 8 5.72 -10.81 -7.03
N ILE A 9 6.86 -11.51 -6.98
CA ILE A 9 6.88 -12.97 -6.80
C ILE A 9 6.23 -13.43 -5.49
N ASP A 10 6.45 -12.70 -4.38
CA ASP A 10 5.85 -13.05 -3.08
C ASP A 10 4.33 -12.93 -3.10
N THR A 11 3.80 -11.93 -3.85
CA THR A 11 2.37 -11.78 -4.12
C THR A 11 1.84 -12.97 -4.92
N LEU A 12 2.54 -13.36 -6.00
CA LEU A 12 2.15 -14.48 -6.85
C LEU A 12 2.17 -15.82 -6.12
N TYR A 13 3.20 -16.08 -5.30
CA TYR A 13 3.27 -17.29 -4.49
C TYR A 13 2.16 -17.34 -3.45
N THR A 14 1.91 -16.23 -2.76
CA THR A 14 0.81 -16.15 -1.78
C THR A 14 -0.53 -16.42 -2.44
N PHE A 15 -0.81 -15.73 -3.54
CA PHE A 15 -2.07 -15.87 -4.28
C PHE A 15 -2.25 -17.30 -4.81
N SER A 16 -1.26 -17.82 -5.55
CA SER A 16 -1.34 -19.14 -6.19
C SER A 16 -1.46 -20.27 -5.16
N THR A 17 -0.83 -20.12 -3.99
CA THR A 17 -0.92 -21.10 -2.91
C THR A 17 -2.36 -21.21 -2.38
N VAL A 18 -3.02 -20.06 -2.18
CA VAL A 18 -4.41 -20.00 -1.73
C VAL A 18 -5.37 -20.43 -2.85
N GLN A 19 -5.15 -19.97 -4.08
CA GLN A 19 -5.96 -20.32 -5.24
C GLN A 19 -5.98 -21.84 -5.49
N ALA A 20 -4.82 -22.51 -5.34
CA ALA A 20 -4.70 -23.95 -5.48
C ALA A 20 -5.28 -24.76 -4.29
N GLY A 21 -5.79 -24.09 -3.25
CA GLY A 21 -6.42 -24.75 -2.11
C GLY A 21 -5.45 -25.36 -1.10
N PHE A 22 -4.17 -24.96 -1.10
CA PHE A 22 -3.20 -25.48 -0.13
C PHE A 22 -3.53 -25.02 1.29
N SER A 23 -3.20 -25.87 2.26
CA SER A 23 -3.30 -25.51 3.67
C SER A 23 -2.12 -24.63 4.07
N VAL A 24 -2.40 -23.51 4.74
CA VAL A 24 -1.40 -22.51 5.13
C VAL A 24 -1.31 -22.46 6.65
N TYR A 25 -0.08 -22.51 7.15
CA TYR A 25 0.24 -22.28 8.55
C TYR A 25 1.24 -21.13 8.67
N GLU A 26 0.90 -20.09 9.43
CA GLU A 26 1.80 -18.97 9.74
C GLU A 26 2.38 -19.15 11.14
N THR A 27 3.70 -19.24 11.23
CA THR A 27 4.44 -19.31 12.51
C THR A 27 4.95 -17.93 12.93
N TYR A 28 4.85 -17.63 14.22
CA TYR A 28 5.30 -16.37 14.78
C TYR A 28 6.75 -16.45 15.26
N VAL A 29 7.62 -15.63 14.68
CA VAL A 29 9.04 -15.52 15.07
C VAL A 29 9.23 -14.25 15.89
N ALA A 30 9.31 -14.40 17.22
CA ALA A 30 9.32 -13.29 18.19
C ALA A 30 10.49 -12.31 18.05
N GLN A 31 11.62 -12.77 17.49
CA GLN A 31 12.81 -11.95 17.28
C GLN A 31 12.60 -10.87 16.21
N GLY A 32 11.55 -11.01 15.39
CA GLY A 32 11.34 -10.18 14.21
C GLY A 32 12.36 -10.45 13.11
N LYS A 33 12.20 -9.77 11.97
CA LYS A 33 13.14 -9.82 10.85
C LYS A 33 13.97 -8.54 10.82
N ALA A 34 15.29 -8.68 10.78
CA ALA A 34 16.19 -7.55 10.61
C ALA A 34 16.03 -7.00 9.18
N HIS A 35 15.72 -5.71 9.07
CA HIS A 35 15.67 -4.99 7.80
C HIS A 35 16.60 -3.78 7.89
N ALA A 36 17.31 -3.50 6.79
CA ALA A 36 17.97 -2.22 6.61
C ALA A 36 16.93 -1.09 6.80
N LEU A 37 17.34 0.00 7.44
CA LEU A 37 16.51 1.20 7.48
C LEU A 37 16.43 1.72 6.04
N TYR A 38 15.22 1.77 5.47
CA TYR A 38 14.99 2.52 4.26
C TYR A 38 15.25 4.00 4.56
N GLY A 39 16.01 4.68 3.70
CA GLY A 39 16.29 6.10 3.86
C GLY A 39 14.99 6.87 3.72
N GLY A 40 14.41 6.89 2.52
CA GLY A 40 13.11 7.48 2.24
C GLY A 40 12.15 6.47 1.63
N LEU A 41 10.85 6.82 1.53
CA LEU A 41 9.87 5.95 0.88
C LEU A 41 10.19 5.69 -0.60
N THR A 42 10.98 6.54 -1.27
CA THR A 42 11.46 6.32 -2.64
C THR A 42 12.23 5.02 -2.81
N ASP A 43 12.93 4.55 -1.76
CA ASP A 43 13.64 3.27 -1.80
C ASP A 43 12.69 2.07 -2.01
N LEU A 44 11.39 2.29 -1.78
CA LEU A 44 10.32 1.31 -1.97
C LEU A 44 9.53 1.51 -3.26
N LYS A 45 9.85 2.51 -4.10
CA LYS A 45 9.07 2.82 -5.31
C LYS A 45 8.97 1.62 -6.26
N THR A 46 10.10 1.01 -6.61
CA THR A 46 10.13 -0.17 -7.50
C THR A 46 9.31 -1.31 -6.92
N MET A 47 9.47 -1.61 -5.62
CA MET A 47 8.71 -2.65 -4.94
C MET A 47 7.20 -2.34 -4.95
N LEU A 48 6.80 -1.10 -4.66
CA LEU A 48 5.40 -0.68 -4.68
C LEU A 48 4.75 -0.91 -6.05
N VAL A 49 5.42 -0.46 -7.11
CA VAL A 49 4.94 -0.60 -8.49
C VAL A 49 4.81 -2.06 -8.88
N GLU A 50 5.84 -2.87 -8.64
CA GLU A 50 5.85 -4.29 -8.99
C GLU A 50 4.81 -5.09 -8.19
N CYS A 51 4.68 -4.83 -6.88
CA CYS A 51 3.64 -5.47 -6.06
C CYS A 51 2.22 -5.04 -6.49
N PHE A 52 2.02 -3.77 -6.84
CA PHE A 52 0.72 -3.32 -7.33
C PHE A 52 0.38 -3.93 -8.69
N GLY A 53 1.34 -3.95 -9.62
CA GLY A 53 1.18 -4.60 -10.93
C GLY A 53 0.85 -6.08 -10.81
N ALA A 54 1.45 -6.79 -9.84
CA ALA A 54 1.10 -8.17 -9.54
C ALA A 54 -0.34 -8.33 -9.02
N ILE A 55 -0.83 -7.40 -8.17
CA ILE A 55 -2.24 -7.43 -7.75
C ILE A 55 -3.18 -7.12 -8.91
N GLN A 56 -2.85 -6.11 -9.72
CA GLN A 56 -3.66 -5.71 -10.87
C GLN A 56 -3.81 -6.84 -11.88
N SER A 57 -2.74 -7.60 -12.16
CA SER A 57 -2.78 -8.72 -13.10
C SER A 57 -3.67 -9.88 -12.62
N LEU A 58 -3.86 -10.01 -11.30
CA LEU A 58 -4.68 -11.03 -10.66
C LEU A 58 -6.15 -10.59 -10.43
N ARG A 59 -6.53 -9.35 -10.79
CA ARG A 59 -7.85 -8.77 -10.42
C ARG A 59 -9.06 -9.57 -10.89
N SER A 60 -8.91 -10.33 -11.98
CA SER A 60 -9.97 -11.12 -12.61
C SER A 60 -9.88 -12.61 -12.30
N GLU A 61 -8.89 -13.02 -11.50
CA GLU A 61 -8.70 -14.41 -11.12
C GLU A 61 -9.70 -14.83 -10.04
N GLU A 62 -10.18 -16.06 -10.14
CA GLU A 62 -11.02 -16.66 -9.12
C GLU A 62 -10.17 -17.29 -8.01
N VAL A 63 -10.68 -17.24 -6.78
CA VAL A 63 -10.04 -17.83 -5.59
C VAL A 63 -10.98 -18.84 -4.97
N ALA A 64 -10.43 -19.96 -4.48
CA ALA A 64 -11.18 -20.98 -3.78
C ALA A 64 -11.98 -20.40 -2.59
N ALA A 65 -13.20 -20.90 -2.39
CA ALA A 65 -14.13 -20.37 -1.39
C ALA A 65 -13.63 -20.50 0.07
N SER A 66 -12.79 -21.50 0.36
CA SER A 66 -12.13 -21.60 1.66
C SER A 66 -10.84 -22.41 1.57
N VAL A 67 -9.87 -22.04 2.42
CA VAL A 67 -8.62 -22.78 2.63
C VAL A 67 -8.42 -23.01 4.12
N THR A 68 -7.76 -24.10 4.49
CA THR A 68 -7.34 -24.29 5.89
C THR A 68 -6.20 -23.32 6.17
N HIS A 69 -6.48 -22.29 6.96
CA HIS A 69 -5.50 -21.29 7.37
C HIS A 69 -5.41 -21.23 8.88
N ARG A 70 -4.20 -21.39 9.43
CA ARG A 70 -3.94 -21.32 10.86
C ARG A 70 -2.80 -20.36 11.13
N VAL A 71 -3.03 -19.42 12.03
CA VAL A 71 -2.04 -18.42 12.44
C VAL A 71 -1.68 -18.66 13.89
N GLU A 72 -0.38 -18.80 14.17
CA GLU A 72 0.13 -18.91 15.53
C GLU A 72 -0.17 -17.65 16.34
N SER A 73 -0.46 -17.80 17.63
CA SER A 73 -0.70 -16.64 18.50
C SER A 73 0.56 -15.80 18.62
N THR A 74 0.42 -14.50 18.40
CA THR A 74 1.52 -13.55 18.56
C THR A 74 1.86 -13.34 20.03
N ALA A 75 3.15 -13.26 20.37
CA ALA A 75 3.59 -12.78 21.68
C ALA A 75 3.50 -11.23 21.75
N ALA A 76 3.71 -10.68 22.95
CA ALA A 76 3.86 -9.23 23.11
C ALA A 76 5.06 -8.73 22.27
N VAL A 77 4.86 -7.63 21.56
CA VAL A 77 5.88 -7.04 20.68
C VAL A 77 6.83 -6.18 21.52
N GLY A 78 8.13 -6.44 21.41
CA GLY A 78 9.15 -5.74 22.20
C GLY A 78 9.39 -4.28 21.75
N PRO A 79 10.00 -3.45 22.62
CA PRO A 79 10.22 -2.02 22.37
C PRO A 79 11.06 -1.74 21.11
N GLY A 80 12.02 -2.62 20.80
CA GLY A 80 12.86 -2.50 19.60
C GLY A 80 12.09 -2.57 18.27
N ILE A 81 10.83 -3.02 18.28
CA ILE A 81 9.93 -2.99 17.13
C ILE A 81 8.92 -1.84 17.28
N THR A 82 8.32 -1.65 18.45
CA THR A 82 7.25 -0.66 18.65
C THR A 82 7.74 0.79 18.59
N GLU A 83 9.01 1.03 18.93
CA GLU A 83 9.64 2.36 18.92
C GLU A 83 10.45 2.62 17.63
N LYS A 84 10.54 1.62 16.74
CA LYS A 84 11.29 1.74 15.50
C LYS A 84 10.60 2.70 14.54
N ILE A 85 11.33 3.73 14.12
CA ILE A 85 10.91 4.61 13.02
C ILE A 85 11.20 3.91 11.69
N GLY A 86 10.16 3.75 10.86
CA GLY A 86 10.22 2.95 9.64
C GLY A 86 10.81 3.68 8.42
N TYR A 87 10.82 5.01 8.41
CA TYR A 87 11.29 5.83 7.29
C TYR A 87 11.59 7.28 7.71
N ASP A 88 12.35 8.02 6.90
CA ASP A 88 12.61 9.45 7.10
C ASP A 88 11.39 10.30 6.71
N ILE A 89 10.68 10.81 7.72
CA ILE A 89 9.46 11.60 7.55
C ILE A 89 9.74 12.92 6.84
N GLU A 90 10.84 13.61 7.17
CA GLU A 90 11.17 14.92 6.60
C GLU A 90 11.47 14.83 5.11
N LYS A 91 12.25 13.81 4.69
CA LYS A 91 12.48 13.54 3.27
C LYS A 91 11.18 13.19 2.55
N THR A 92 10.33 12.40 3.19
CA THR A 92 9.07 11.93 2.60
C THR A 92 8.05 13.05 2.41
N LEU A 93 7.97 14.01 3.33
CA LEU A 93 7.03 15.13 3.26
C LEU A 93 7.21 16.01 2.01
N ARG A 94 8.42 16.07 1.45
CA ARG A 94 8.73 16.87 0.26
C ARG A 94 8.50 16.13 -1.07
N MET A 95 8.31 14.81 -1.02
CA MET A 95 8.18 14.02 -2.26
C MET A 95 6.94 14.41 -3.08
N PRO A 96 5.75 14.61 -2.49
CA PRO A 96 4.54 14.91 -3.27
C PRO A 96 4.53 16.29 -3.96
N THR A 97 5.49 17.18 -3.66
CA THR A 97 5.50 18.55 -4.16
C THR A 97 6.38 18.78 -5.39
N HIS A 98 7.12 17.78 -5.87
CA HIS A 98 8.10 17.95 -6.95
C HIS A 98 7.89 16.95 -8.10
N GLY A 99 8.46 17.23 -9.27
CA GLY A 99 8.50 16.28 -10.39
C GLY A 99 7.18 16.08 -11.15
N TRP A 100 6.24 17.02 -11.04
CA TRP A 100 4.96 16.98 -11.75
C TRP A 100 5.14 17.15 -13.25
N THR A 101 4.40 16.35 -14.04
CA THR A 101 4.30 16.48 -15.49
C THR A 101 2.86 16.84 -15.88
N ASP A 102 2.67 17.45 -17.06
CA ASP A 102 1.33 17.72 -17.60
C ASP A 102 0.55 16.41 -17.83
N ARG A 103 1.26 15.33 -18.18
CA ARG A 103 0.67 14.00 -18.34
C ARG A 103 0.12 13.45 -17.03
N GLN A 104 0.84 13.59 -15.91
CA GLN A 104 0.31 13.19 -14.60
C GLN A 104 -0.97 13.95 -14.24
N ILE A 105 -1.07 15.23 -14.63
CA ILE A 105 -2.27 16.03 -14.40
C ILE A 105 -3.44 15.50 -15.24
N GLU A 106 -3.21 15.17 -16.51
CA GLU A 106 -4.21 14.54 -17.38
C GLU A 106 -4.67 13.18 -16.82
N LEU A 107 -3.73 12.34 -16.38
CA LEU A 107 -4.06 11.02 -15.81
C LEU A 107 -4.89 11.12 -14.52
N LEU A 108 -4.77 12.21 -13.75
CA LEU A 108 -5.58 12.44 -12.56
C LEU A 108 -7.07 12.60 -12.86
N GLU A 109 -7.45 12.95 -14.09
CA GLU A 109 -8.86 13.07 -14.50
C GLU A 109 -9.63 11.74 -14.41
N ASN A 110 -8.94 10.60 -14.33
CA ASN A 110 -9.56 9.29 -14.09
C ASN A 110 -10.02 9.11 -12.63
N PHE A 111 -9.51 9.93 -11.69
CA PHE A 111 -9.79 9.78 -10.27
C PHE A 111 -11.00 10.61 -9.82
N PRO A 112 -11.74 10.18 -8.80
CA PRO A 112 -12.85 10.96 -8.25
C PRO A 112 -12.42 12.33 -7.73
N ASP A 113 -13.29 13.34 -7.83
CA ASP A 113 -13.03 14.74 -7.47
C ASP A 113 -12.31 14.94 -6.11
N PRO A 114 -12.68 14.24 -5.01
CA PRO A 114 -11.99 14.41 -3.73
C PRO A 114 -10.52 13.99 -3.78
N VAL A 115 -10.21 12.94 -4.55
CA VAL A 115 -8.83 12.46 -4.75
C VAL A 115 -8.09 13.40 -5.69
N LEU A 116 -8.69 13.73 -6.84
CA LEU A 116 -8.12 14.64 -7.84
C LEU A 116 -7.72 15.98 -7.21
N SER A 117 -8.67 16.64 -6.54
CA SER A 117 -8.46 17.97 -5.95
C SER A 117 -7.41 17.94 -4.83
N GLY A 118 -7.46 16.93 -3.95
CA GLY A 118 -6.48 16.76 -2.88
C GLY A 118 -5.07 16.50 -3.42
N VAL A 119 -4.94 15.66 -4.45
CA VAL A 119 -3.65 15.34 -5.08
C VAL A 119 -3.09 16.57 -5.82
N LEU A 120 -3.90 17.31 -6.56
CA LEU A 120 -3.45 18.55 -7.22
C LEU A 120 -3.03 19.64 -6.23
N GLY A 121 -3.66 19.72 -5.05
CA GLY A 121 -3.23 20.63 -3.99
C GLY A 121 -1.80 20.40 -3.52
N ASN A 122 -1.24 19.20 -3.75
CA ASN A 122 0.15 18.88 -3.42
C ASN A 122 1.18 19.50 -4.37
N ARG A 123 0.77 20.14 -5.47
CA ARG A 123 1.70 20.87 -6.34
C ARG A 123 2.34 22.07 -5.65
N GLU A 124 1.64 22.67 -4.68
CA GLU A 124 2.09 23.87 -3.98
C GLU A 124 2.57 23.57 -2.55
N SER A 125 1.87 22.68 -1.84
CA SER A 125 2.18 22.35 -0.45
C SER A 125 1.76 20.92 -0.10
N ALA A 126 2.56 20.23 0.72
CA ALA A 126 2.25 18.87 1.11
C ALA A 126 0.98 18.80 1.97
N THR A 127 -0.09 18.22 1.42
CA THR A 127 -1.37 17.99 2.10
C THR A 127 -1.76 16.54 1.93
N PHE A 128 -2.06 15.84 3.02
CA PHE A 128 -2.34 14.39 2.98
C PHE A 128 -3.53 13.98 3.84
N SER A 129 -4.16 14.91 4.57
CA SER A 129 -5.34 14.63 5.40
C SER A 129 -6.52 14.07 4.59
N PHE A 130 -6.64 14.43 3.32
CA PHE A 130 -7.68 13.96 2.41
C PHE A 130 -7.52 12.47 2.02
N MET A 131 -6.30 11.92 2.08
CA MET A 131 -6.01 10.53 1.70
C MET A 131 -6.33 9.53 2.83
N ASP A 132 -7.57 9.61 3.32
CA ASP A 132 -8.12 8.70 4.31
C ASP A 132 -8.44 7.31 3.70
N GLU A 133 -9.12 6.44 4.45
CA GLU A 133 -9.42 5.08 3.96
C GLU A 133 -10.41 5.05 2.80
N HIS A 134 -11.37 5.97 2.74
CA HIS A 134 -12.36 6.02 1.67
C HIS A 134 -11.73 6.58 0.39
N ALA A 135 -10.97 7.68 0.52
CA ALA A 135 -10.23 8.26 -0.59
C ALA A 135 -9.20 7.26 -1.15
N TRP A 136 -8.50 6.53 -0.27
CA TRP A 136 -7.55 5.50 -0.70
C TRP A 136 -8.22 4.34 -1.41
N LEU A 137 -9.36 3.83 -0.92
CA LEU A 137 -10.09 2.75 -1.60
C LEU A 137 -10.53 3.20 -3.00
N ALA A 138 -11.09 4.41 -3.12
CA ALA A 138 -11.52 4.96 -4.40
C ALA A 138 -10.34 5.13 -5.39
N ALA A 139 -9.20 5.64 -4.90
CA ALA A 139 -7.98 5.73 -5.70
C ALA A 139 -7.46 4.34 -6.10
N TYR A 140 -7.50 3.36 -5.20
CA TYR A 140 -7.05 2.00 -5.44
C TYR A 140 -7.84 1.31 -6.55
N LEU A 141 -9.17 1.45 -6.56
CA LEU A 141 -10.03 0.93 -7.62
C LEU A 141 -9.73 1.59 -8.98
N CYS A 142 -9.54 2.92 -9.01
CA CYS A 142 -9.12 3.62 -10.21
C CYS A 142 -7.77 3.11 -10.75
N PHE A 143 -6.79 2.92 -9.86
CA PHE A 143 -5.52 2.31 -10.27
C PHE A 143 -5.72 0.88 -10.79
N LEU A 144 -6.57 0.05 -10.18
CA LEU A 144 -6.82 -1.28 -10.71
C LEU A 144 -7.34 -1.24 -12.15
N ASP A 145 -8.18 -0.26 -12.49
CA ASP A 145 -8.78 -0.12 -13.82
C ASP A 145 -7.85 0.50 -14.86
N HIS A 146 -7.05 1.51 -14.47
CA HIS A 146 -6.37 2.40 -15.41
C HIS A 146 -4.84 2.37 -15.34
N PHE A 147 -4.24 1.86 -14.27
CA PHE A 147 -2.79 1.85 -14.12
C PHE A 147 -2.11 1.05 -15.24
N VAL A 148 -1.04 1.60 -15.80
CA VAL A 148 -0.25 0.96 -16.86
C VAL A 148 1.16 0.68 -16.33
N PRO A 149 1.52 -0.59 -16.02
CA PRO A 149 2.87 -0.94 -15.61
C PRO A 149 3.91 -0.57 -16.69
N GLY A 150 5.03 0.04 -16.29
CA GLY A 150 6.07 0.51 -17.19
C GLY A 150 5.82 1.91 -17.79
N ASP A 151 4.71 2.56 -17.48
CA ASP A 151 4.48 3.98 -17.78
C ASP A 151 4.96 4.82 -16.57
N ASP A 152 6.01 5.62 -16.79
CA ASP A 152 6.68 6.41 -15.76
C ASP A 152 5.72 7.37 -15.02
N ASP A 153 4.73 7.94 -15.71
CA ASP A 153 3.78 8.89 -15.11
C ASP A 153 2.73 8.17 -14.27
N TRP A 154 2.26 6.99 -14.71
CA TRP A 154 1.40 6.14 -13.89
C TRP A 154 2.11 5.63 -12.63
N GLU A 155 3.35 5.17 -12.77
CA GLU A 155 4.17 4.70 -11.66
C GLU A 155 4.48 5.81 -10.64
N GLU A 156 4.77 7.01 -11.12
CA GLU A 156 4.98 8.18 -10.27
C GLU A 156 3.68 8.62 -9.56
N LEU A 157 2.53 8.58 -10.23
CA LEU A 157 1.23 8.86 -9.60
C LEU A 157 0.89 7.85 -8.51
N LEU A 158 1.06 6.55 -8.79
CA LEU A 158 0.85 5.49 -7.79
C LEU A 158 1.75 5.72 -6.58
N PHE A 159 3.03 5.95 -6.80
CA PHE A 159 3.99 6.24 -5.74
C PHE A 159 3.59 7.45 -4.91
N ARG A 160 3.23 8.56 -5.57
CA ARG A 160 2.84 9.80 -4.90
C ARG A 160 1.59 9.64 -4.05
N MET A 161 0.53 9.03 -4.59
CA MET A 161 -0.70 8.81 -3.82
C MET A 161 -0.49 7.85 -2.66
N TRP A 162 0.36 6.82 -2.84
CA TRP A 162 0.74 5.93 -1.76
C TRP A 162 1.52 6.66 -0.67
N VAL A 163 2.47 7.55 -1.01
CA VAL A 163 3.18 8.39 -0.03
C VAL A 163 2.19 9.24 0.76
N LEU A 164 1.21 9.87 0.11
CA LEU A 164 0.16 10.64 0.79
C LEU A 164 -0.66 9.76 1.74
N ARG A 165 -1.01 8.55 1.34
CA ARG A 165 -1.71 7.58 2.19
C ARG A 165 -0.87 7.18 3.41
N VAL A 166 0.43 6.93 3.23
CA VAL A 166 1.34 6.60 4.33
C VAL A 166 1.47 7.76 5.29
N LEU A 167 1.62 9.00 4.80
CA LEU A 167 1.69 10.20 5.64
C LEU A 167 0.38 10.42 6.42
N ASN A 168 -0.78 10.24 5.79
CA ASN A 168 -2.09 10.26 6.45
C ASN A 168 -2.14 9.24 7.60
N TYR A 169 -1.84 7.98 7.30
CA TYR A 169 -1.84 6.90 8.30
C TYR A 169 -0.85 7.18 9.44
N THR A 170 0.37 7.59 9.12
CA THR A 170 1.40 7.87 10.13
C THR A 170 0.92 8.93 11.11
N THR A 171 0.42 10.06 10.60
CA THR A 171 0.02 11.20 11.43
C THR A 171 -1.31 10.99 12.15
N ALA A 172 -2.29 10.35 11.50
CA ALA A 172 -3.63 10.18 12.06
C ALA A 172 -3.79 8.92 12.92
N ARG A 173 -2.90 7.92 12.78
CA ARG A 173 -3.01 6.60 13.42
C ARG A 173 -1.72 6.16 14.11
N ALA A 174 -0.60 6.09 13.40
CA ALA A 174 0.64 5.52 13.97
C ALA A 174 1.15 6.32 15.18
N LEU A 175 1.07 7.66 15.13
CA LEU A 175 1.45 8.53 16.25
C LEU A 175 0.61 8.32 17.53
N ARG A 176 -0.55 7.67 17.43
CA ARG A 176 -1.39 7.34 18.60
C ARG A 176 -0.95 6.07 19.33
N GLY A 177 0.14 5.44 18.88
CA GLY A 177 0.75 4.26 19.49
C GLY A 177 0.47 2.96 18.74
N TYR A 178 1.37 2.00 18.92
CA TYR A 178 1.40 0.72 18.21
C TYR A 178 0.07 -0.04 18.23
N GLU A 179 -0.52 -0.23 19.42
CA GLU A 179 -1.78 -0.96 19.60
C GLU A 179 -2.97 -0.28 18.91
N HIS A 180 -3.01 1.05 18.90
CA HIS A 180 -4.03 1.80 18.18
C HIS A 180 -3.89 1.57 16.67
N ALA A 181 -2.66 1.65 16.16
CA ALA A 181 -2.34 1.49 14.75
C ALA A 181 -2.67 0.07 14.25
N GLN A 182 -2.29 -0.97 15.02
CA GLN A 182 -2.60 -2.37 14.69
C GLN A 182 -4.10 -2.65 14.64
N ARG A 183 -4.86 -2.17 15.64
CA ARG A 183 -6.33 -2.31 15.62
C ARG A 183 -6.95 -1.57 14.44
N TYR A 184 -6.46 -0.38 14.12
CA TYR A 184 -6.92 0.37 12.95
C TYR A 184 -6.69 -0.41 11.66
N LEU A 185 -5.48 -0.94 11.40
CA LEU A 185 -5.17 -1.68 10.18
C LEU A 185 -6.07 -2.92 10.00
N ARG A 186 -6.28 -3.71 11.07
CA ARG A 186 -7.19 -4.87 11.04
C ARG A 186 -8.63 -4.45 10.75
N SER A 187 -9.08 -3.35 11.35
CA SER A 187 -10.43 -2.82 11.17
C SER A 187 -10.65 -2.26 9.76
N MET A 188 -9.63 -1.61 9.19
CA MET A 188 -9.62 -1.08 7.82
C MET A 188 -9.79 -2.22 6.80
N ILE A 189 -9.00 -3.30 6.92
CA ILE A 189 -9.14 -4.49 6.04
C ILE A 189 -10.55 -5.07 6.15
N ALA A 190 -11.06 -5.28 7.36
CA ALA A 190 -12.42 -5.77 7.56
C ALA A 190 -13.49 -4.81 6.99
N GLY A 191 -13.23 -3.50 7.02
CA GLY A 191 -14.07 -2.48 6.39
C GLY A 191 -14.14 -2.64 4.88
N TYR A 192 -12.99 -2.71 4.21
CA TYR A 192 -12.91 -2.91 2.77
C TYR A 192 -13.57 -4.22 2.33
N LEU A 193 -13.39 -5.32 3.07
CA LEU A 193 -14.07 -6.58 2.78
C LEU A 193 -15.60 -6.46 2.85
N ARG A 194 -16.13 -5.72 3.83
CA ARG A 194 -17.57 -5.48 3.93
C ARG A 194 -18.09 -4.64 2.76
N THR A 195 -17.37 -3.57 2.39
CA THR A 195 -17.73 -2.74 1.25
C THR A 195 -17.76 -3.57 -0.04
N ALA A 196 -16.69 -4.33 -0.31
CA ALA A 196 -16.59 -5.18 -1.50
C ALA A 196 -17.67 -6.28 -1.55
N ALA A 197 -18.16 -6.75 -0.40
CA ALA A 197 -19.24 -7.73 -0.34
C ALA A 197 -20.63 -7.14 -0.62
N LEU A 198 -20.82 -5.83 -0.39
CA LEU A 198 -22.08 -5.12 -0.66
C LEU A 198 -22.21 -4.68 -2.13
N GLU A 199 -21.09 -4.60 -2.85
CA GLU A 199 -21.03 -4.20 -4.27
C GLU A 199 -21.12 -5.39 -5.24
N ARG A 200 -21.15 -6.64 -4.74
CA ARG A 200 -21.40 -7.88 -5.51
C ARG A 200 -22.88 -8.19 -5.57
#